data_AF-A0A914K9T0-F1
#
_entry.id   AF-A0A914K9T0-F1
#
_cell.length_a   1.000
_cell.length_b   1.000
_cell.length_c   1.000
_cell.angle_alpha   90.00
_cell.angle_beta   90.00
_cell.angle_gamma   90.00
#
_symmetry.space_group_name_H-M   'P 1'
#
loop_
_entity.id
_entity.type
_entity.pdbx_description
1 polymer ?
#
loop_
_entity_poly.entity_id
_entity_poly.type
_entity_poly.pdbx_seq_one_letter_code
_entity_poly.pdbx_strand_id
1 'polypeptide(L)'
;MTIVAARLMDHNCFGRRILHLIGLSGMFLSTIGIFVSMSLSQSTTYPNLQKFGSIGAVLFVFTYIISFATGPGPIPWFFVSEIFPPHAKSSAQSVAVMSCWIAGSIVGIAFLPINNILGHYSFLIFTAFLGWFIFFTFKHVPETKGKTIEEVERDMGLDIIKQ
;
A
#
# COMPACT_ATOMS: atom_id res chain seq x y z
N MET A 1 -4.87 2.19 -16.49
CA MET A 1 -4.76 2.43 -15.04
C MET A 1 -4.33 3.85 -14.68
N THR A 2 -3.45 4.49 -15.46
CA THR A 2 -2.89 5.84 -15.18
C THR A 2 -3.91 6.99 -15.25
N ILE A 3 -4.90 6.94 -16.15
CA ILE A 3 -5.89 8.03 -16.31
C ILE A 3 -6.87 8.11 -15.12
N VAL A 4 -7.30 6.95 -14.60
CA VAL A 4 -8.25 6.89 -13.46
C VAL A 4 -7.56 7.31 -12.17
N ALA A 5 -6.32 6.88 -11.94
CA ALA A 5 -5.51 7.34 -10.81
C ALA A 5 -5.21 8.84 -10.89
N ALA A 6 -4.86 9.37 -12.07
CA ALA A 6 -4.67 10.80 -12.28
C ALA A 6 -5.95 11.60 -11.98
N ARG A 7 -7.12 11.16 -12.49
CA ARG A 7 -8.41 11.83 -12.24
C ARG A 7 -8.88 11.73 -10.79
N LEU A 8 -8.58 10.64 -10.08
CA LEU A 8 -8.88 10.50 -8.64
C LEU A 8 -7.93 11.32 -7.76
N MET A 9 -6.65 11.41 -8.13
CA MET A 9 -5.65 12.22 -7.43
C MET A 9 -5.92 13.71 -7.61
N ASP A 10 -6.35 14.13 -8.80
CA ASP A 10 -6.76 15.51 -9.12
C ASP A 10 -8.17 15.85 -8.62
N HIS A 11 -8.96 14.88 -8.15
CA HIS A 11 -10.29 15.18 -7.62
C HIS A 11 -10.18 15.91 -6.28
N ASN A 12 -10.63 17.18 -6.28
CA ASN A 12 -10.47 18.16 -5.22
C ASN A 12 -10.88 17.72 -3.80
N CYS A 13 -11.63 16.64 -3.59
CA CYS A 13 -12.14 16.25 -2.27
C CYS A 13 -11.25 15.33 -1.42
N PHE A 14 -10.30 14.56 -1.98
CA PHE A 14 -9.53 13.57 -1.20
C PHE A 14 -8.09 14.04 -0.96
N GLY A 15 -7.68 14.11 0.31
CA GLY A 15 -6.30 14.37 0.72
C GLY A 15 -5.36 13.22 0.36
N ARG A 16 -4.05 13.49 0.21
CA ARG A 16 -3.06 12.46 -0.16
C ARG A 16 -3.00 11.37 0.91
N ARG A 17 -3.12 11.73 2.18
CA ARG A 17 -3.11 10.77 3.29
C ARG A 17 -4.35 9.87 3.28
N ILE A 18 -5.53 10.45 3.06
CA ILE A 18 -6.79 9.70 3.01
C ILE A 18 -6.78 8.73 1.83
N LEU A 19 -6.31 9.16 0.66
CA LEU A 19 -6.24 8.31 -0.52
C LEU A 19 -5.26 7.14 -0.32
N HIS A 20 -4.13 7.38 0.35
CA HIS A 20 -3.20 6.31 0.72
C HIS A 20 -3.81 5.31 1.70
N LEU A 21 -4.49 5.80 2.76
CA LEU A 21 -5.16 4.96 3.75
C LEU A 21 -6.31 4.13 3.16
N ILE A 22 -7.11 4.70 2.26
CA ILE A 22 -8.18 3.97 1.56
C ILE A 22 -7.59 2.85 0.71
N GLY A 23 -6.52 3.13 -0.05
CA GLY A 23 -5.86 2.11 -0.87
C GLY A 23 -5.25 0.99 -0.02
N LEU A 24 -4.54 1.34 1.06
CA LEU A 24 -4.00 0.35 2.00
C LEU A 24 -5.11 -0.50 2.65
N SER A 25 -6.23 0.13 3.06
CA SER A 25 -7.37 -0.58 3.65
C SER A 25 -8.04 -1.51 2.64
N GLY A 26 -8.19 -1.09 1.38
CA GLY A 26 -8.71 -1.95 0.31
C GLY A 26 -7.80 -3.14 0.01
N MET A 27 -6.48 -2.95 0.05
CA MET A 27 -5.51 -4.04 -0.08
C MET A 27 -5.55 -5.00 1.12
N PHE A 28 -5.71 -4.47 2.34
CA PHE A 28 -5.85 -5.28 3.57
C PHE A 28 -7.10 -6.18 3.50
N LEU A 29 -8.26 -5.62 3.16
CA LEU A 29 -9.49 -6.40 3.00
C LEU A 29 -9.39 -7.42 1.86
N SER A 30 -8.75 -7.04 0.74
CA SER A 30 -8.59 -7.93 -0.41
C SER A 30 -7.66 -9.10 -0.10
N THR A 31 -6.58 -8.91 0.66
CA THR A 31 -5.69 -10.03 1.06
C THR A 31 -6.38 -11.01 2.01
N ILE A 32 -7.24 -10.54 2.91
CA ILE A 32 -8.11 -11.42 3.73
C ILE A 32 -9.08 -12.19 2.82
N GLY A 33 -9.68 -11.51 1.84
CA GLY A 33 -10.57 -12.14 0.86
C GLY A 33 -9.89 -13.22 0.02
N ILE A 34 -8.64 -12.99 -0.41
CA ILE A 34 -7.81 -13.98 -1.11
C ILE A 34 -7.56 -15.18 -0.21
N PHE A 35 -7.13 -14.95 1.04
CA PHE A 35 -6.87 -16.02 2.01
C PHE A 35 -8.10 -16.91 2.20
N VAL A 36 -9.25 -16.32 2.51
CA VAL A 36 -10.52 -17.05 2.68
C VAL A 36 -10.89 -17.81 1.40
N SER A 37 -10.79 -17.16 0.24
CA SER A 37 -11.15 -17.77 -1.05
C SER A 37 -10.25 -18.95 -1.41
N MET A 38 -8.95 -18.88 -1.09
CA MET A 38 -8.01 -19.99 -1.26
C MET A 38 -8.24 -21.11 -0.25
N SER A 39 -8.63 -20.81 1.00
CA SER A 39 -9.01 -21.83 1.97
C SER A 39 -10.26 -22.59 1.52
N LEU A 40 -11.24 -21.90 0.91
CA LEU A 40 -12.43 -22.53 0.34
C LEU A 40 -12.10 -23.38 -0.90
N SER A 41 -11.14 -22.97 -1.74
CA SER A 41 -10.77 -23.73 -2.94
C SER A 41 -10.07 -25.07 -2.63
N GLN A 42 -9.47 -25.19 -1.45
CA GLN A 42 -8.86 -26.44 -0.97
C GLN A 42 -9.85 -27.43 -0.36
N SER A 43 -11.10 -27.04 -0.10
CA SER A 43 -12.12 -27.93 0.47
C SER A 43 -12.61 -28.94 -0.56
N THR A 44 -12.24 -30.21 -0.41
CA THR A 44 -12.56 -31.32 -1.33
C THR A 44 -13.99 -31.87 -1.19
N THR A 45 -14.72 -31.47 -0.14
CA THR A 45 -16.06 -32.00 0.17
C THR A 45 -17.15 -31.52 -0.80
N TYR A 46 -16.99 -30.35 -1.44
CA TYR A 46 -18.01 -29.76 -2.31
C TYR A 46 -17.41 -29.15 -3.59
N PRO A 47 -17.54 -29.81 -4.76
CA PRO A 47 -16.91 -29.36 -6.00
C PRO A 47 -17.41 -28.00 -6.51
N ASN A 48 -18.62 -27.60 -6.14
CA ASN A 48 -19.15 -26.27 -6.47
C ASN A 48 -18.45 -25.18 -5.65
N LEU A 49 -18.21 -25.40 -4.35
CA LEU A 49 -17.50 -24.45 -3.48
C LEU A 49 -16.05 -24.24 -3.92
N GLN A 50 -15.39 -25.29 -4.42
CA GLN A 50 -14.04 -25.17 -4.95
C GLN A 50 -13.96 -24.20 -6.14
N LYS A 51 -14.91 -24.28 -7.08
CA LYS A 51 -14.98 -23.36 -8.23
C LYS A 51 -15.26 -21.92 -7.78
N PHE A 52 -16.18 -21.73 -6.82
CA PHE A 52 -16.47 -20.41 -6.27
C PHE A 52 -15.27 -19.80 -5.54
N GLY A 53 -14.51 -20.60 -4.77
CA GLY A 53 -13.30 -20.15 -4.09
C GLY A 53 -12.22 -19.68 -5.06
N SER A 54 -11.96 -20.43 -6.14
CA SER A 54 -10.97 -20.04 -7.16
C SER A 54 -11.37 -18.77 -7.91
N ILE A 55 -12.65 -18.62 -8.27
CA ILE A 55 -13.16 -17.40 -8.92
C ILE A 55 -13.08 -16.21 -7.96
N GLY A 56 -13.46 -16.40 -6.69
CA GLY A 56 -13.36 -15.39 -5.64
C GLY A 56 -11.94 -14.88 -5.45
N ALA A 57 -10.95 -15.78 -5.41
CA ALA A 57 -9.54 -15.40 -5.27
C ALA A 57 -9.08 -14.48 -6.42
N VAL A 58 -9.46 -14.80 -7.66
CA VAL A 58 -9.14 -13.96 -8.83
C VAL A 58 -9.79 -12.57 -8.71
N LEU A 59 -11.06 -12.50 -8.32
CA LEU A 59 -11.75 -11.23 -8.13
C LEU A 59 -11.07 -10.36 -7.06
N PHE A 60 -10.69 -10.94 -5.93
CA PHE A 60 -9.99 -10.20 -4.88
C PHE A 60 -8.58 -9.76 -5.30
N VAL A 61 -7.88 -10.51 -6.16
CA VAL A 61 -6.61 -10.05 -6.76
C VAL A 61 -6.83 -8.81 -7.63
N PHE A 62 -7.90 -8.77 -8.43
CA PHE A 62 -8.23 -7.56 -9.20
C PHE A 62 -8.57 -6.39 -8.29
N THR A 63 -9.36 -6.60 -7.24
CA THR A 63 -9.65 -5.56 -6.24
C THR A 63 -8.37 -5.06 -5.57
N TYR A 64 -7.45 -5.96 -5.22
CA TYR A 64 -6.14 -5.61 -4.66
C TYR A 64 -5.34 -4.69 -5.60
N ILE A 65 -5.28 -5.03 -6.90
CA ILE A 65 -4.57 -4.22 -7.90
C ILE A 65 -5.22 -2.84 -8.05
N ILE A 66 -6.54 -2.77 -8.06
CA ILE A 66 -7.28 -1.51 -8.14
C ILE A 66 -7.00 -0.65 -6.90
N SER A 67 -7.09 -1.23 -5.70
CA SER A 67 -6.78 -0.53 -4.44
C SER A 67 -5.32 -0.07 -4.33
N PHE A 68 -4.38 -0.84 -4.89
CA PHE A 68 -2.99 -0.42 -4.99
C PHE A 68 -2.84 0.78 -5.93
N ALA A 69 -3.50 0.75 -7.09
CA ALA A 69 -3.42 1.81 -8.08
C ALA A 69 -4.06 3.13 -7.63
N THR A 70 -5.04 3.10 -6.72
CA THR A 70 -5.70 4.33 -6.23
C THR A 70 -4.83 5.15 -5.28
N GLY A 71 -3.91 4.54 -4.53
CA GLY A 71 -3.14 5.28 -3.53
C GLY A 71 -1.69 4.80 -3.34
N PRO A 72 -1.46 3.59 -2.82
CA PRO A 72 -0.11 3.09 -2.54
C PRO A 72 0.85 3.06 -3.73
N GLY A 73 0.32 2.92 -4.96
CA GLY A 73 1.11 2.97 -6.18
C GLY A 73 1.73 4.35 -6.46
N PRO A 74 0.92 5.40 -6.66
CA PRO A 74 1.44 6.71 -7.06
C PRO A 74 1.87 7.61 -5.89
N ILE A 75 1.19 7.56 -4.73
CA ILE A 75 1.34 8.58 -3.67
C ILE A 75 2.77 8.68 -3.10
N PRO A 76 3.47 7.56 -2.78
CA PRO A 76 4.82 7.65 -2.22
C PRO A 76 5.82 8.40 -3.11
N TRP A 77 5.63 8.35 -4.43
CA TRP A 77 6.48 9.06 -5.39
C TRP A 77 6.29 10.57 -5.35
N PHE A 78 5.07 11.03 -5.10
CA PHE A 78 4.77 12.45 -4.94
C PHE A 78 5.12 12.96 -3.54
N PHE A 79 4.98 12.11 -2.53
CA PHE A 79 5.16 12.47 -1.12
C PHE A 79 6.55 13.05 -0.81
N VAL A 80 7.60 12.47 -1.39
CA VAL A 80 8.98 12.98 -1.24
C VAL A 80 9.11 14.41 -1.79
N SER A 81 8.40 14.71 -2.88
CA SER A 81 8.47 16.04 -3.50
C SER A 81 7.68 17.12 -2.74
N GLU A 82 6.70 16.71 -1.93
CA GLU A 82 5.84 17.59 -1.12
C GLU A 82 6.41 17.81 0.30
N ILE A 83 7.23 16.88 0.81
CA ILE A 83 7.84 16.97 2.15
C ILE A 83 9.18 17.69 2.13
N PHE A 84 10.04 17.38 1.16
CA PHE A 84 11.43 17.81 1.21
C PHE A 84 11.64 19.13 0.47
N PRO A 85 12.44 20.06 1.04
CA PRO A 85 12.81 21.28 0.35
C PRO A 85 13.64 20.97 -0.91
N PRO A 86 13.67 21.87 -1.91
CA PRO A 86 14.29 21.62 -3.21
C PRO A 86 15.75 21.13 -3.14
N HIS A 87 16.52 21.61 -2.17
CA HIS A 87 17.93 21.25 -2.00
C HIS A 87 18.16 19.82 -1.46
N ALA A 88 17.22 19.27 -0.69
CA ALA A 88 17.32 17.93 -0.10
C ALA A 88 16.53 16.86 -0.88
N LYS A 89 15.65 17.29 -1.80
CA LYS A 89 14.69 16.45 -2.52
C LYS A 89 15.35 15.32 -3.32
N SER A 90 16.44 15.61 -4.03
CA SER A 90 17.15 14.59 -4.83
C SER A 90 17.75 13.49 -3.97
N SER A 91 18.41 13.86 -2.86
CA SER A 91 18.99 12.90 -1.91
C SER A 91 17.91 12.05 -1.24
N ALA A 92 16.81 12.67 -0.78
CA ALA A 92 15.68 11.97 -0.17
C ALA A 92 15.04 10.98 -1.16
N GLN A 93 14.86 11.38 -2.43
CA GLN A 93 14.31 10.53 -3.48
C GLN A 93 15.21 9.32 -3.75
N SER A 94 16.53 9.49 -3.81
CA SER A 94 17.46 8.39 -4.02
C SER A 94 17.37 7.34 -2.91
N VAL A 95 17.29 7.76 -1.63
CA VAL A 95 17.14 6.85 -0.49
C VAL A 95 15.79 6.14 -0.52
N ALA A 96 14.71 6.85 -0.85
CA ALA A 96 13.38 6.26 -0.98
C ALA A 96 13.34 5.20 -2.09
N VAL A 97 13.92 5.50 -3.25
CA VAL A 97 14.02 4.57 -4.38
C VAL A 97 14.83 3.34 -4.00
N MET A 98 16.03 3.53 -3.45
CA MET A 98 16.87 2.43 -2.99
C MET A 98 16.12 1.51 -2.02
N SER A 99 15.43 2.11 -1.03
CA SER A 99 14.65 1.36 -0.04
C SER A 99 13.51 0.56 -0.68
N CYS A 100 12.81 1.14 -1.66
CA CYS A 100 11.74 0.48 -2.43
C CYS A 100 12.27 -0.75 -3.20
N TRP A 101 13.39 -0.60 -3.90
CA TRP A 101 13.99 -1.70 -4.65
C TRP A 101 14.52 -2.80 -3.73
N ILE A 102 15.18 -2.45 -2.62
CA ILE A 102 15.64 -3.45 -1.63
C ILE A 102 14.45 -4.22 -1.06
N ALA A 103 13.39 -3.52 -0.63
CA ALA A 103 12.18 -4.17 -0.12
C ALA A 103 11.55 -5.08 -1.19
N GLY A 104 11.46 -4.60 -2.43
CA GLY A 104 10.97 -5.39 -3.57
C GLY A 104 11.81 -6.64 -3.83
N SER A 105 13.13 -6.54 -3.78
CA SER A 105 14.05 -7.68 -3.93
C SER A 105 13.90 -8.69 -2.79
N ILE A 106 13.79 -8.24 -1.54
CA ILE A 106 13.56 -9.12 -0.40
C ILE A 106 12.26 -9.90 -0.57
N VAL A 107 11.16 -9.21 -0.91
CA VAL A 107 9.87 -9.88 -1.15
C VAL A 107 9.96 -10.86 -2.33
N GLY A 108 10.61 -10.47 -3.43
CA GLY A 108 10.76 -11.31 -4.61
C GLY A 108 11.54 -12.61 -4.34
N ILE A 109 12.58 -12.54 -3.50
CA ILE A 109 13.38 -13.72 -3.13
C ILE A 109 12.67 -14.55 -2.06
N ALA A 110 12.04 -13.91 -1.07
CA ALA A 110 11.45 -14.59 0.08
C ALA A 110 10.07 -15.22 -0.21
N PHE A 111 9.31 -14.69 -1.17
CA PHE A 111 7.93 -15.11 -1.39
C PHE A 111 7.80 -16.60 -1.77
N LEU A 112 8.58 -17.09 -2.74
CA LEU A 112 8.53 -18.48 -3.20
C LEU A 112 8.83 -19.48 -2.06
N PRO A 113 9.94 -19.36 -1.31
CA PRO A 113 10.21 -20.19 -0.14
C PRO A 113 9.10 -20.16 0.91
N ILE A 114 8.59 -18.98 1.25
CA ILE A 114 7.52 -18.82 2.25
C ILE A 114 6.23 -19.50 1.77
N ASN A 115 5.86 -19.31 0.51
CA ASN A 115 4.66 -19.91 -0.07
C ASN A 115 4.78 -21.45 -0.19
N ASN A 116 5.98 -21.99 -0.42
CA ASN A 116 6.17 -23.44 -0.44
C ASN A 116 5.98 -24.09 0.94
N ILE A 117 6.31 -23.38 2.02
CA ILE A 117 6.18 -23.88 3.40
C ILE A 117 4.77 -23.65 3.95
N LEU A 118 4.23 -22.44 3.75
CA LEU A 118 2.96 -21.99 4.35
C LEU A 118 1.77 -22.11 3.40
N GLY A 119 1.97 -22.32 2.10
CA GLY A 119 0.89 -22.30 1.11
C GLY A 119 0.09 -20.99 1.18
N HIS A 120 -1.24 -21.12 1.19
CA HIS A 120 -2.15 -19.98 1.24
C HIS A 120 -2.04 -19.14 2.54
N TYR A 121 -1.46 -19.67 3.62
CA TYR A 121 -1.22 -18.88 4.84
C TYR A 121 -0.15 -17.79 4.65
N SER A 122 0.68 -17.87 3.60
CA SER A 122 1.66 -16.83 3.25
C SER A 122 1.02 -15.45 3.07
N PHE A 123 -0.24 -15.39 2.63
CA PHE A 123 -0.99 -14.13 2.48
C PHE A 123 -1.25 -13.40 3.81
N LEU A 124 -1.36 -14.13 4.94
CA LEU A 124 -1.56 -13.51 6.25
C LEU A 124 -0.36 -12.67 6.70
N ILE A 125 0.85 -13.04 6.28
CA ILE A 125 2.06 -12.26 6.55
C ILE A 125 1.93 -10.88 5.88
N PHE A 126 1.50 -10.85 4.61
CA PHE A 126 1.26 -9.60 3.89
C PHE A 126 0.11 -8.79 4.48
N THR A 127 -0.97 -9.45 4.94
CA THR A 127 -2.06 -8.79 5.67
C THR A 127 -1.55 -8.11 6.96
N ALA A 128 -0.68 -8.76 7.73
CA ALA A 128 -0.09 -8.18 8.93
C ALA A 128 0.77 -6.95 8.60
N PHE A 129 1.62 -7.02 7.57
CA PHE A 129 2.40 -5.87 7.10
C PHE A 129 1.50 -4.72 6.62
N LEU A 130 0.43 -5.01 5.89
CA LEU A 130 -0.54 -3.99 5.46
C LEU A 130 -1.22 -3.33 6.67
N GLY A 131 -1.61 -4.10 7.69
CA GLY A 131 -2.15 -3.56 8.94
C GLY A 131 -1.16 -2.64 9.66
N TRP A 132 0.11 -3.04 9.72
CA TRP A 132 1.18 -2.19 10.25
C TRP A 132 1.35 -0.90 9.45
N PHE A 133 1.35 -0.97 8.11
CA PHE A 133 1.46 0.21 7.26
C PHE A 133 0.26 1.15 7.41
N ILE A 134 -0.97 0.62 7.52
CA ILE A 134 -2.17 1.43 7.81
C ILE A 134 -1.98 2.19 9.12
N PHE A 135 -1.55 1.51 10.18
CA PHE A 135 -1.29 2.14 11.48
C PHE A 135 -0.17 3.19 11.38
N PHE A 136 0.93 2.88 10.72
CA PHE A 136 2.06 3.78 10.52
C PHE A 136 1.63 5.04 9.77
N THR A 137 0.93 4.89 8.64
CA THR A 137 0.39 6.01 7.85
C THR A 137 -0.61 6.81 8.66
N PHE A 138 -1.49 6.16 9.42
CA PHE A 138 -2.46 6.87 10.23
C PHE A 138 -1.78 7.70 11.32
N LYS A 139 -0.65 7.28 11.89
CA LYS A 139 -0.01 7.99 12.98
C LYS A 139 1.08 9.00 12.56
N HIS A 140 1.89 8.68 11.56
CA HIS A 140 3.12 9.42 11.26
C HIS A 140 3.11 10.18 9.94
N VAL A 141 2.17 9.88 9.04
CA VAL A 141 2.12 10.52 7.71
C VAL A 141 1.20 11.74 7.80
N PRO A 142 1.73 12.98 7.64
CA PRO A 142 0.89 14.17 7.66
C PRO A 142 0.09 14.32 6.36
N GLU A 143 -0.94 15.18 6.40
CA GLU A 143 -1.64 15.57 5.18
C GLU A 143 -0.87 16.70 4.48
N THR A 144 -0.42 16.46 3.25
CA THR A 144 0.38 17.39 2.43
C THR A 144 -0.46 18.21 1.46
N LYS A 145 -1.74 17.86 1.23
CA LYS A 145 -2.61 18.58 0.31
C LYS A 145 -2.85 20.02 0.75
N GLY A 146 -2.45 20.96 -0.10
CA GLY A 146 -2.77 22.39 0.06
C GLY A 146 -1.98 23.09 1.15
N LYS A 147 -0.90 22.47 1.64
CA LYS A 147 -0.01 23.04 2.66
C LYS A 147 1.32 23.44 2.07
N THR A 148 1.97 24.43 2.68
CA THR A 148 3.37 24.76 2.35
C THR A 148 4.32 23.76 3.00
N ILE A 149 5.57 23.74 2.54
CA ILE A 149 6.59 22.82 3.06
C ILE A 149 6.81 23.09 4.57
N GLU A 150 6.78 24.35 4.98
CA GLU A 150 6.94 24.77 6.38
C GLU A 150 5.78 24.27 7.25
N GLU A 151 4.54 24.32 6.76
CA GLU A 151 3.38 23.80 7.48
C GLU A 151 3.44 22.27 7.64
N VAL A 152 4.00 21.56 6.65
CA VAL A 152 4.21 20.11 6.71
C VAL A 152 5.35 19.77 7.68
N GLU A 153 6.44 20.54 7.73
CA GLU A 153 7.52 20.38 8.71
C GLU A 153 7.00 20.55 10.15
N ARG A 154 6.13 21.55 10.38
CA ARG A 154 5.46 21.76 11.67
C ARG A 154 4.58 20.59 12.07
N ASP A 155 3.79 20.06 11.14
CA ASP A 155 2.91 18.90 11.39
C ASP A 155 3.68 17.61 11.68
N MET A 156 4.94 17.52 11.23
CA MET A 156 5.87 16.44 11.60
C MET A 156 6.63 16.70 12.91
N GLY A 157 6.46 17.87 13.53
CA GLY A 157 7.14 18.24 14.78
C GLY A 157 8.61 18.60 14.61
N LEU A 158 9.05 18.96 13.39
CA LEU A 158 10.46 19.25 13.08
C LEU A 158 10.88 20.71 13.38
N ASP A 159 9.93 21.60 13.65
CA ASP A 159 10.21 23.01 13.99
C ASP A 159 11.07 23.20 15.26
N ILE A 160 11.09 22.19 16.14
CA ILE A 160 11.82 22.24 17.42
C ILE A 160 13.34 22.08 17.23
N ILE A 161 13.79 21.59 16.07
CA ILE A 161 15.22 21.28 15.80
C ILE A 161 15.94 22.46 15.12
N LYS A 162 15.20 23.45 14.58
CA LYS A 162 15.75 24.61 13.86
C LYS A 162 15.87 25.88 14.74
N GLN A 163 15.53 25.83 16.03
CA GLN A 163 15.81 26.88 17.02
C GLN A 163 17.06 26.53 17.84
#